data_AF-A0A0A9VVU5-F1
#
_entry.id   AF-A0A0A9VVU5-F1
#
_cell.length_a   1.000
_cell.length_b   1.000
_cell.length_c   1.000
_cell.angle_alpha   90.00
_cell.angle_beta   90.00
_cell.angle_gamma   90.00
#
_symmetry.space_group_name_H-M   'P 1'
#
loop_
_entity.id
_entity.type
_entity.pdbx_description
1 polymer ?
#
loop_
_entity_poly.entity_id
_entity_poly.type
_entity_poly.pdbx_seq_one_letter_code
_entity_poly.pdbx_strand_id
1 'polypeptide(L)'
;LLPFQNEIELGNFSFQCVEQVKFLGVVLSKKLNWKRQIENIITRTEPYLNILRSFTNTKWGADPQTGLLFYRSTIRSVLDYGAIFYGSAAVIHLKKIDRLQNKSLRIILGALQDTPINVLLAEASEPPLHLIRRVLADRFTARTYSQNPQNF
;
A
#
# COMPACT_ATOMS: atom_id res chain seq x y z
N LEU A 1 -4.08 13.35 -34.64
CA LEU A 1 -3.92 13.34 -33.17
C LEU A 1 -2.79 14.30 -32.84
N LEU A 2 -3.10 15.53 -32.43
CA LEU A 2 -2.07 16.52 -32.09
C LEU A 2 -1.19 15.96 -30.95
N PRO A 3 0.15 16.05 -31.04
CA PRO A 3 1.01 15.64 -29.95
C PRO A 3 0.66 16.52 -28.74
N PHE A 4 0.25 15.90 -27.62
CA PHE A 4 0.15 16.60 -26.34
C PHE A 4 1.48 17.35 -26.14
N GLN A 5 1.42 18.69 -26.08
CA GLN A 5 2.60 19.53 -25.89
C GLN A 5 3.40 19.03 -24.69
N ASN A 6 4.72 18.93 -24.87
CA ASN A 6 5.63 18.45 -23.82
C ASN A 6 5.84 19.48 -22.71
N GLU A 7 5.32 20.70 -22.86
CA GLU A 7 5.43 21.77 -21.88
C GLU A 7 4.08 22.43 -21.66
N ILE A 8 3.77 22.71 -20.38
CA ILE A 8 2.59 23.44 -19.94
C ILE A 8 3.07 24.78 -19.41
N GLU A 9 2.56 25.87 -19.97
CA GLU A 9 2.82 27.22 -19.48
C GLU A 9 1.72 27.65 -18.52
N LEU A 10 2.10 28.07 -17.32
CA LEU A 10 1.19 28.66 -16.32
C LEU A 10 1.76 30.02 -15.91
N GLY A 11 1.21 31.07 -16.49
CA GLY A 11 1.76 32.43 -16.33
C GLY A 11 3.16 32.52 -16.93
N ASN A 12 4.15 32.86 -16.11
CA ASN A 12 5.55 32.99 -16.53
C ASN A 12 6.39 31.72 -16.29
N PHE A 13 5.75 30.60 -15.94
CA PHE A 13 6.43 29.34 -15.62
C PHE A 13 6.11 28.28 -16.66
N SER A 14 7.15 27.61 -17.17
CA SER A 14 7.04 26.43 -18.02
C SER A 14 7.29 25.15 -17.23
N PHE A 15 6.42 24.17 -17.40
CA PHE A 15 6.48 22.87 -16.73
C PHE A 15 6.60 21.76 -17.76
N GLN A 16 7.62 20.90 -17.61
CA GLN A 16 7.77 19.74 -18.47
C GLN A 16 6.76 18.66 -18.11
N CYS A 17 6.09 18.11 -19.13
CA CYS A 17 5.24 16.94 -19.02
C CYS A 17 6.08 15.67 -18.83
N VAL A 18 6.39 15.35 -17.58
CA VAL A 18 7.09 14.11 -17.23
C VAL A 18 6.14 12.91 -17.20
N GLU A 19 6.67 11.72 -17.51
CA GLU A 19 5.86 10.49 -17.44
C GLU A 19 5.51 10.08 -16.01
N GLN A 20 6.36 10.45 -15.05
CA GLN A 20 6.25 10.08 -13.64
C GLN A 20 6.66 11.25 -12.76
N VAL A 21 5.89 11.53 -11.72
CA VAL A 21 6.21 12.55 -10.71
C VAL A 21 5.92 12.01 -9.32
N LYS A 22 6.76 12.33 -8.35
CA LYS A 22 6.53 11.99 -6.94
C LYS A 22 5.85 13.18 -6.26
N PHE A 23 4.66 12.95 -5.72
CA PHE A 23 3.87 13.93 -5.00
C PHE A 23 3.46 13.35 -3.65
N LEU A 24 3.79 14.04 -2.54
CA LEU A 24 3.49 13.59 -1.18
C LEU A 24 3.88 12.11 -0.93
N GLY A 25 5.05 11.68 -1.42
CA GLY A 25 5.50 10.30 -1.23
C GLY A 25 4.82 9.25 -2.13
N VAL A 26 3.87 9.62 -2.97
CA VAL A 26 3.19 8.77 -3.96
C VAL A 26 3.72 9.08 -5.36
N VAL A 27 4.00 8.04 -6.15
CA VAL A 27 4.43 8.19 -7.54
C VAL A 27 3.21 8.16 -8.46
N LEU A 28 2.95 9.28 -9.11
CA LEU A 28 1.91 9.46 -10.11
C LEU A 28 2.52 9.23 -11.49
N SER A 29 1.94 8.30 -12.24
CA SER A 29 2.28 8.08 -13.64
C SER A 29 1.27 8.78 -14.54
N LYS A 30 1.66 9.22 -15.74
CA LYS A 30 0.75 9.84 -16.74
C LYS A 30 -0.54 9.05 -17.00
N LYS A 31 -0.47 7.72 -16.96
CA LYS A 31 -1.62 6.81 -17.16
C LYS A 31 -2.32 6.37 -15.88
N LEU A 32 -1.86 6.84 -14.71
CA LEU A 32 -2.32 6.44 -13.37
C LEU A 32 -2.53 4.92 -13.21
N ASN A 33 -1.61 4.10 -13.76
CA ASN A 33 -1.72 2.64 -13.67
C ASN A 33 -1.26 2.06 -12.33
N TRP A 34 -0.64 2.91 -11.48
CA TRP A 34 -0.11 2.60 -10.15
C TRP A 34 0.96 1.50 -10.08
N LYS A 35 1.37 0.93 -11.21
CA LYS A 35 2.37 -0.14 -11.27
C LYS A 35 3.67 0.28 -10.56
N ARG A 36 4.17 1.46 -10.92
CA ARG A 36 5.41 2.01 -10.34
C ARG A 36 5.26 2.28 -8.85
N GLN A 37 4.12 2.82 -8.42
CA GLN A 37 3.85 3.06 -7.01
C GLN A 37 3.86 1.75 -6.21
N ILE A 38 3.24 0.69 -6.74
CA ILE A 38 3.18 -0.61 -6.09
C ILE A 38 4.57 -1.25 -6.03
N GLU A 39 5.38 -1.15 -7.08
CA GLU A 39 6.78 -1.57 -7.06
C GLU A 39 7.58 -0.82 -5.99
N ASN A 40 7.40 0.49 -5.87
CA ASN A 40 8.06 1.30 -4.84
C ASN A 40 7.63 0.89 -3.42
N ILE A 41 6.34 0.59 -3.21
CA ILE A 41 5.83 0.08 -1.94
C ILE A 41 6.53 -1.23 -1.58
N ILE A 42 6.58 -2.19 -2.51
CA ILE A 42 7.22 -3.50 -2.29
C ILE A 42 8.69 -3.31 -1.91
N THR A 43 9.44 -2.56 -2.72
CA THR A 43 10.86 -2.27 -2.47
C THR A 43 11.07 -1.59 -1.12
N ARG A 44 10.21 -0.63 -0.75
CA ARG A 44 10.29 0.06 0.54
C ARG A 44 10.02 -0.87 1.72
N THR A 45 9.18 -1.89 1.53
CA THR A 45 8.82 -2.84 2.60
C THR A 45 9.77 -4.01 2.76
N GLU A 46 10.62 -4.30 1.77
CA GLU A 46 11.56 -5.43 1.81
C GLU A 46 12.53 -5.37 3.02
N PRO A 47 13.13 -4.22 3.38
CA PRO A 47 13.98 -4.14 4.57
C PRO A 47 13.22 -4.44 5.87
N TYR A 48 11.98 -3.96 6.01
CA TYR A 48 11.14 -4.26 7.18
C TYR A 48 10.81 -5.74 7.26
N LEU A 49 10.56 -6.39 6.12
CA LEU A 49 10.39 -7.85 6.07
C LEU A 49 11.64 -8.60 6.52
N ASN A 50 12.83 -8.12 6.18
CA ASN A 50 14.08 -8.76 6.60
C ASN A 50 14.32 -8.59 8.10
N ILE A 51 14.04 -7.39 8.64
CA ILE A 51 14.07 -7.14 10.08
C ILE A 51 13.05 -8.03 10.80
N LEU A 52 11.82 -8.14 10.27
CA LEU A 52 10.82 -9.04 10.82
C LEU A 52 11.35 -10.48 10.92
N ARG A 53 11.89 -11.02 9.83
CA ARG A 53 12.50 -12.37 9.82
C ARG A 53 13.65 -12.53 10.81
N SER A 54 14.42 -11.49 11.10
CA SER A 54 15.58 -11.62 11.97
C SER A 54 15.21 -11.84 13.43
N PHE A 55 14.02 -11.42 13.87
CA PHE A 55 13.57 -11.58 15.26
C PHE A 55 12.32 -12.45 15.44
N THR A 56 11.58 -12.79 14.37
CA THR A 56 10.47 -13.75 14.43
C THR A 56 10.94 -15.12 13.91
N ASN A 57 11.40 -15.98 14.81
CA ASN A 57 11.76 -17.36 14.52
C ASN A 57 10.95 -18.31 15.41
N THR A 58 10.50 -19.44 14.87
CA THR A 58 9.60 -20.38 15.56
C THR A 58 10.25 -21.11 16.74
N LYS A 59 11.59 -21.16 16.80
CA LYS A 59 12.31 -21.89 17.86
C LYS A 59 12.81 -21.01 19.02
N TRP A 60 13.04 -19.72 18.77
CA TRP A 60 13.70 -18.82 19.73
C TRP A 60 13.29 -17.34 19.56
N GLY A 61 12.32 -17.06 18.69
CA GLY A 61 11.96 -15.71 18.32
C GLY A 61 10.99 -15.02 19.26
N ALA A 62 10.67 -13.78 18.90
CA ALA A 62 9.71 -12.95 19.61
C ALA A 62 8.29 -13.53 19.55
N ASP A 63 7.52 -13.20 20.58
CA ASP A 63 6.09 -13.49 20.64
C ASP A 63 5.35 -12.94 19.39
N PRO A 64 4.41 -13.71 18.80
CA PRO A 64 3.69 -13.28 17.60
C PRO A 64 3.02 -11.91 17.72
N GLN A 65 2.57 -11.49 18.91
CA GLN A 65 1.98 -10.15 19.10
C GLN A 65 3.00 -9.04 18.86
N THR A 66 4.26 -9.26 19.25
CA THR A 66 5.36 -8.31 18.98
C THR A 66 5.63 -8.21 17.48
N GLY A 67 5.62 -9.34 16.78
CA GLY A 67 5.73 -9.38 15.31
C GLY A 67 4.57 -8.66 14.61
N LEU A 68 3.33 -8.88 15.08
CA LEU A 68 2.14 -8.18 14.58
C LEU A 68 2.21 -6.67 14.83
N LEU A 69 2.66 -6.25 16.01
CA LEU A 69 2.86 -4.84 16.35
C LEU A 69 3.89 -4.18 15.41
N PHE A 70 5.00 -4.85 15.16
CA PHE A 70 6.01 -4.38 14.20
C PHE A 70 5.42 -4.29 12.78
N TYR A 71 4.71 -5.32 12.33
CA TYR A 71 4.06 -5.31 11.02
C TYR A 71 3.08 -4.16 10.86
N ARG A 72 2.22 -3.93 11.86
CA ARG A 72 1.21 -2.85 11.87
C ARG A 72 1.87 -1.47 11.79
N SER A 73 2.94 -1.25 12.56
CA SER A 73 3.62 0.05 12.64
C SER A 73 4.50 0.35 11.42
N THR A 74 5.08 -0.66 10.76
CA THR A 74 6.05 -0.47 9.67
C THR A 74 5.51 -0.83 8.29
N ILE A 75 5.17 -2.10 8.07
CA ILE A 75 4.77 -2.59 6.74
C ILE A 75 3.37 -2.08 6.43
N ARG A 76 2.41 -2.33 7.33
CA ARG A 76 1.01 -1.98 7.12
C ARG A 76 0.80 -0.47 6.98
N SER A 77 1.51 0.34 7.75
CA SER A 77 1.46 1.80 7.63
C SER A 77 1.89 2.28 6.23
N VAL A 78 2.93 1.67 5.64
CA VAL A 78 3.36 1.97 4.25
C VAL A 78 2.29 1.55 3.24
N LEU A 79 1.64 0.40 3.45
CA LEU A 79 0.54 -0.05 2.58
C LEU A 79 -0.63 0.92 2.66
N ASP A 80 -1.09 1.24 3.85
CA ASP A 80 -2.32 2.02 4.08
C ASP A 80 -2.17 3.48 3.61
N TYR A 81 -0.97 4.06 3.68
CA TYR A 81 -0.73 5.45 3.26
C TYR A 81 -1.14 5.73 1.81
N GLY A 82 -0.76 4.87 0.88
CA GLY A 82 -1.07 5.05 -0.55
C GLY A 82 -2.43 4.48 -0.99
N ALA A 83 -3.16 3.81 -0.09
CA ALA A 83 -4.29 2.95 -0.42
C ALA A 83 -5.43 3.68 -1.17
N ILE A 84 -5.67 4.94 -0.82
CA ILE A 84 -6.70 5.78 -1.45
C ILE A 84 -6.40 6.00 -2.94
N PHE A 85 -5.12 6.09 -3.30
CA PHE A 85 -4.69 6.31 -4.68
C PHE A 85 -4.61 5.01 -5.46
N TYR A 86 -3.73 4.09 -5.03
CA TYR A 86 -3.48 2.86 -5.76
C TYR A 86 -4.61 1.83 -5.61
N GLY A 87 -5.62 2.07 -4.76
CA GLY A 87 -6.77 1.19 -4.61
C GLY A 87 -7.53 0.95 -5.93
N SER A 88 -7.41 1.88 -6.88
CA SER A 88 -7.95 1.78 -8.26
C SER A 88 -7.06 0.99 -9.23
N ALA A 89 -5.91 0.47 -8.79
CA ALA A 89 -5.00 -0.28 -9.63
C ALA A 89 -5.60 -1.60 -10.14
N ALA A 90 -5.05 -2.10 -11.26
CA ALA A 90 -5.42 -3.40 -11.78
C ALA A 90 -5.21 -4.50 -10.72
N VAL A 91 -6.14 -5.46 -10.67
CA VAL A 91 -6.16 -6.56 -9.69
C VAL A 91 -4.82 -7.31 -9.64
N ILE A 92 -4.15 -7.48 -10.78
CA ILE A 92 -2.84 -8.14 -10.85
C ILE A 92 -1.77 -7.42 -10.03
N HIS A 93 -1.81 -6.10 -9.94
CA HIS A 93 -0.88 -5.30 -9.14
C HIS A 93 -1.27 -5.32 -7.67
N LEU A 94 -2.58 -5.22 -7.36
CA LEU A 94 -3.09 -5.32 -5.99
C LEU A 94 -2.73 -6.66 -5.33
N LYS A 95 -2.80 -7.76 -6.09
CA LYS A 95 -2.37 -9.09 -5.64
C LYS A 95 -0.91 -9.14 -5.17
N LYS A 96 -0.03 -8.28 -5.68
CA LYS A 96 1.36 -8.21 -5.21
C LYS A 96 1.44 -7.67 -3.78
N ILE A 97 0.58 -6.72 -3.43
CA ILE A 97 0.47 -6.16 -2.08
C ILE A 97 -0.16 -7.18 -1.13
N ASP A 98 -1.21 -7.87 -1.57
CA ASP A 98 -1.84 -8.93 -0.76
C ASP A 98 -0.84 -10.05 -0.45
N ARG A 99 0.02 -10.43 -1.40
CA ARG A 99 1.13 -11.37 -1.17
C ARG A 99 2.12 -10.87 -0.12
N LEU A 100 2.37 -9.56 -0.04
CA LEU A 100 3.24 -8.98 0.97
C LEU A 100 2.64 -9.15 2.38
N GLN A 101 1.35 -8.83 2.56
CA GLN A 101 0.66 -9.09 3.84
C GLN A 101 0.76 -10.58 4.20
N ASN A 102 0.39 -11.47 3.28
CA ASN A 102 0.40 -12.91 3.54
C ASN A 102 1.80 -13.41 3.91
N LYS A 103 2.85 -12.93 3.22
CA LYS A 103 4.24 -13.26 3.54
C LYS A 103 4.63 -12.80 4.94
N SER A 104 4.29 -11.56 5.31
CA SER A 104 4.55 -11.03 6.65
C SER A 104 3.87 -11.86 7.73
N LEU A 105 2.58 -12.18 7.56
CA LEU A 105 1.81 -12.92 8.55
C LEU A 105 2.31 -14.37 8.70
N ARG A 106 2.71 -15.03 7.60
CA ARG A 106 3.34 -16.36 7.68
C ARG A 106 4.63 -16.34 8.49
N ILE A 107 5.46 -15.32 8.30
CA ILE A 107 6.71 -15.14 9.05
C ILE A 107 6.41 -14.95 10.54
N ILE A 108 5.42 -14.11 10.88
CA ILE A 108 5.06 -13.80 12.27
C ILE A 108 4.47 -15.00 13.00
N LEU A 109 3.54 -15.71 12.35
CA LEU A 109 2.84 -16.85 12.95
C LEU A 109 3.63 -18.16 12.86
N GLY A 110 4.76 -18.17 12.14
CA GLY A 110 5.48 -19.41 11.83
C GLY A 110 4.67 -20.38 11.00
N ALA A 111 3.69 -19.89 10.23
CA ALA A 111 2.74 -20.72 9.50
C ALA A 111 3.38 -21.37 8.26
N LEU A 112 2.91 -22.58 7.93
CA LEU A 112 3.33 -23.31 6.73
C LEU A 112 2.97 -22.52 5.46
N GLN A 113 3.67 -22.80 4.36
CA GLN A 113 3.39 -22.15 3.08
C GLN A 113 1.97 -22.46 2.56
N ASP A 114 1.46 -23.65 2.87
CA ASP A 114 0.15 -24.14 2.42
C ASP A 114 -1.01 -23.72 3.32
N THR A 115 -0.74 -23.06 4.46
CA THR A 115 -1.82 -22.57 5.34
C THR A 115 -2.74 -21.63 4.56
N PRO A 116 -4.07 -21.87 4.56
CA PRO A 116 -5.03 -21.02 3.85
C PRO A 116 -4.99 -19.56 4.34
N ILE A 117 -5.18 -18.61 3.42
CA ILE A 117 -5.07 -17.16 3.72
C ILE A 117 -6.13 -16.71 4.73
N ASN A 118 -7.35 -17.22 4.64
CA ASN A 118 -8.43 -16.89 5.58
C ASN A 118 -8.09 -17.31 7.02
N VAL A 119 -7.46 -18.48 7.19
CA VAL A 119 -6.98 -18.96 8.50
C VAL A 119 -5.87 -18.05 9.01
N LEU A 120 -4.91 -17.70 8.16
CA LEU A 120 -3.80 -16.81 8.50
C LEU A 120 -4.29 -15.43 8.98
N LEU A 121 -5.28 -14.88 8.30
CA LEU A 121 -5.89 -13.59 8.63
C LEU A 121 -6.69 -13.66 9.93
N ALA A 122 -7.47 -14.73 10.13
CA ALA A 122 -8.24 -14.94 11.35
C ALA A 122 -7.32 -15.06 12.58
N GLU A 123 -6.28 -15.88 12.49
CA GLU A 123 -5.30 -16.09 13.56
C GLU A 123 -4.54 -14.79 13.91
N ALA A 124 -4.14 -14.03 12.89
CA ALA A 124 -3.48 -12.74 13.08
C ALA A 124 -4.42 -11.61 13.54
N SER A 125 -5.74 -11.86 13.59
CA SER A 125 -6.77 -10.83 13.76
C SER A 125 -6.60 -9.66 12.77
N GLU A 126 -6.27 -9.97 11.51
CA GLU A 126 -6.02 -9.00 10.46
C GLU A 126 -7.09 -9.07 9.36
N PRO A 127 -7.65 -7.93 8.95
CA PRO A 127 -8.56 -7.90 7.81
C PRO A 127 -7.81 -8.07 6.47
N PRO A 128 -8.49 -8.59 5.43
CA PRO A 128 -8.00 -8.50 4.06
C PRO A 128 -7.75 -7.04 3.63
N LEU A 129 -6.65 -6.76 2.90
CA LEU A 129 -6.33 -5.39 2.48
C LEU A 129 -7.40 -4.72 1.61
N HIS A 130 -8.18 -5.48 0.84
CA HIS A 130 -9.21 -4.88 -0.01
C HIS A 130 -10.31 -4.19 0.81
N LEU A 131 -10.66 -4.74 1.98
CA LEU A 131 -11.61 -4.10 2.90
C LEU A 131 -11.01 -2.83 3.50
N ILE A 132 -9.73 -2.89 3.88
CA ILE A 132 -9.02 -1.74 4.45
C ILE A 132 -8.91 -0.60 3.43
N ARG A 133 -8.52 -0.92 2.20
CA ARG A 133 -8.50 0.05 1.09
C ARG A 133 -9.85 0.73 0.91
N ARG A 134 -10.93 -0.03 0.94
CA ARG A 134 -12.31 0.50 0.85
C ARG A 134 -12.63 1.42 2.03
N VAL A 135 -12.40 0.98 3.27
CA VAL A 135 -12.65 1.79 4.47
C VAL A 135 -11.85 3.09 4.46
N LEU A 136 -10.59 3.05 4.01
CA LEU A 136 -9.75 4.25 3.90
C LEU A 136 -10.26 5.22 2.83
N ALA A 137 -10.71 4.70 1.68
CA ALA A 137 -11.33 5.51 0.63
C ALA A 137 -12.66 6.13 1.13
N ASP A 138 -13.53 5.34 1.74
CA ASP A 138 -14.83 5.80 2.26
C ASP A 138 -14.66 6.86 3.37
N ARG A 139 -13.67 6.67 4.25
CA ARG A 139 -13.34 7.68 5.28
C ARG A 139 -12.81 8.96 4.67
N PHE A 140 -12.00 8.87 3.62
CA PHE A 140 -11.46 10.03 2.93
C PHE A 140 -12.59 10.83 2.26
N THR A 141 -13.45 10.16 1.49
CA THR A 141 -14.59 10.80 0.82
C THR A 141 -15.52 11.47 1.84
N ALA A 142 -15.94 10.75 2.89
CA ALA A 142 -16.81 11.31 3.93
C ALA A 142 -16.22 12.58 4.58
N ARG A 143 -14.91 12.60 4.84
CA ARG A 143 -14.21 13.79 5.37
C ARG A 143 -14.22 14.94 4.37
N THR A 144 -13.93 14.69 3.10
CA THR A 144 -13.93 15.71 2.06
C THR A 144 -15.32 16.30 1.84
N TYR A 145 -16.37 15.48 1.89
CA TYR A 145 -17.76 15.96 1.79
C TYR A 145 -18.15 16.80 3.01
N SER A 146 -17.80 16.37 4.23
CA SER A 146 -18.12 17.13 5.44
C SER A 146 -17.45 18.50 5.50
N GLN A 147 -16.29 18.68 4.86
CA GLN A 147 -15.53 19.94 4.89
C GLN A 147 -15.97 20.93 3.81
N ASN A 148 -16.69 20.47 2.77
CA ASN A 148 -17.18 21.31 1.68
C ASN A 148 -18.73 21.33 1.65
N PRO A 149 -19.38 22.10 2.53
CA PRO A 149 -20.85 22.19 2.60
C PRO A 149 -21.51 22.87 1.38
N GLN A 150 -20.75 23.33 0.39
CA GLN A 150 -21.24 24.03 -0.82
C GLN A 150 -21.76 23.09 -1.94
N ASN A 151 -21.90 21.79 -1.69
CA ASN A 151 -22.35 20.80 -2.68
C ASN A 151 -23.84 20.39 -2.52
N PHE A 152 -24.67 21.26 -1.94
CA PHE A 152 -26.14 21.10 -1.83
C PHE A 152 -26.88 22.15 -2.66
#